data_AF-A0A1H3ZVE8-F1
#
_entry.id   AF-A0A1H3ZVE8-F1
#
_cell.length_a   1.000
_cell.length_b   1.000
_cell.length_c   1.000
_cell.angle_alpha   90.00
_cell.angle_beta   90.00
_cell.angle_gamma   90.00
#
_symmetry.space_group_name_H-M   'P 1'
#
loop_
_entity.id
_entity.type
_entity.pdbx_description
1 polymer ?
#
loop_
_entity_poly.entity_id
_entity_poly.type
_entity_poly.pdbx_seq_one_letter_code
_entity_poly.pdbx_strand_id
1 'polypeptide(L)'
;MVSGRDEKIELEHEAARIFMRLYERRFGIKMRHIWHNEPRRPDVSCYYDHQKLDLEIAHLYGSEAEAMHILGRELSPHTHRELLQLMRMPAEARLVAALNSLLASKAEKRYDSERVWLVIRNANPLWTKEEMLAHFPKLHLPKTHPFEQVWVIGDMQGESGLLALYPPRHLPKQQTKPYRKDF
;
A
#
# COMPACT_ATOMS: atom_id res chain seq x y z
N MET A 1 -12.15 24.99 10.49
CA MET A 1 -12.22 24.13 9.29
C MET A 1 -10.82 23.60 9.07
N VAL A 2 -10.64 22.29 9.21
CA VAL A 2 -9.38 21.64 8.84
C VAL A 2 -9.32 21.66 7.31
N SER A 3 -8.17 22.02 6.73
CA SER A 3 -8.01 22.06 5.28
C SER A 3 -7.90 20.64 4.73
N GLY A 4 -8.43 20.34 3.55
CA GLY A 4 -8.31 19.01 2.92
C GLY A 4 -6.86 18.55 2.65
N ARG A 5 -5.87 19.45 2.79
CA ARG A 5 -4.44 19.12 2.83
C ARG A 5 -4.05 18.43 4.14
N ASP A 6 -4.56 18.92 5.26
CA ASP A 6 -4.24 18.41 6.59
C ASP A 6 -4.83 17.00 6.79
N GLU A 7 -6.05 16.77 6.31
CA GLU A 7 -6.70 15.44 6.34
C GLU A 7 -5.89 14.40 5.55
N LYS A 8 -5.36 14.79 4.38
CA LYS A 8 -4.48 13.91 3.58
C LYS A 8 -3.20 13.56 4.34
N ILE A 9 -2.59 14.54 5.00
CA ILE A 9 -1.37 14.34 5.80
C ILE A 9 -1.65 13.42 6.99
N GLU A 10 -2.79 13.59 7.66
CA GLU A 10 -3.19 12.74 8.78
C GLU A 10 -3.37 11.28 8.34
N LEU A 11 -4.03 11.03 7.22
CA LEU A 11 -4.20 9.68 6.66
C LEU A 11 -2.85 9.02 6.32
N GLU A 12 -1.92 9.79 5.74
CA GLU A 12 -0.57 9.31 5.41
C GLU A 12 0.24 8.98 6.67
N HIS A 13 0.18 9.86 7.67
CA HIS A 13 0.82 9.66 8.97
C HIS A 13 0.24 8.44 9.71
N GLU A 14 -1.07 8.25 9.67
CA GLU A 14 -1.73 7.11 10.30
C GLU A 14 -1.31 5.79 9.64
N ALA A 15 -1.32 5.71 8.31
CA ALA A 15 -0.85 4.56 7.57
C ALA A 15 0.62 4.23 7.90
N ALA A 16 1.48 5.24 7.93
CA ALA A 16 2.89 5.10 8.30
C ALA A 16 3.06 4.55 9.73
N ARG A 17 2.31 5.09 10.70
CA ARG A 17 2.34 4.61 12.10
C ARG A 17 1.91 3.15 12.21
N ILE A 18 0.83 2.76 11.52
CA ILE A 18 0.36 1.37 11.52
C ILE A 18 1.43 0.46 10.93
N PHE A 19 1.96 0.82 9.76
CA PHE A 19 3.03 0.07 9.10
C PHE A 19 4.25 -0.12 10.01
N MET A 20 4.77 0.97 10.58
CA MET A 20 5.95 0.94 11.45
C MET A 20 5.76 0.04 12.67
N ARG A 21 4.58 0.10 13.32
CA ARG A 21 4.25 -0.80 14.44
C ARG A 21 4.19 -2.26 14.01
N LEU A 22 3.56 -2.55 12.87
CA LEU A 22 3.47 -3.92 12.37
C LEU A 22 4.84 -4.46 11.94
N TYR A 23 5.67 -3.62 11.32
CA TYR A 23 7.02 -3.98 10.90
C TYR A 23 7.91 -4.28 12.10
N GLU A 24 7.90 -3.42 13.12
CA GLU A 24 8.63 -3.65 14.38
C GLU A 24 8.18 -4.93 15.07
N ARG A 25 6.86 -5.18 15.15
CA ARG A 25 6.34 -6.45 15.72
C ARG A 25 6.82 -7.68 14.96
N ARG A 26 6.92 -7.58 13.62
CA ARG A 26 7.30 -8.72 12.76
C ARG A 26 8.80 -8.98 12.75
N PHE A 27 9.64 -7.95 12.81
CA PHE A 27 11.08 -8.08 12.58
C PHE A 27 11.94 -7.65 13.77
N GLY A 28 11.36 -7.06 14.81
CA GLY A 28 12.09 -6.53 15.97
C GLY A 28 12.88 -5.24 15.69
N ILE A 29 12.79 -4.69 14.47
CA ILE A 29 13.52 -3.48 14.07
C ILE A 29 12.65 -2.26 14.37
N LYS A 30 13.16 -1.38 15.23
CA LYS A 30 12.46 -0.14 15.59
C LYS A 30 12.44 0.82 14.42
N MET A 31 11.26 1.32 14.10
CA MET A 31 11.07 2.46 13.21
C MET A 31 10.55 3.63 14.05
N ARG A 32 11.21 4.79 13.98
CA ARG A 32 10.95 5.93 14.90
C ARG A 32 11.03 7.26 14.20
N HIS A 33 10.35 8.24 14.78
CA HIS A 33 10.21 9.64 14.35
C HIS A 33 9.53 9.72 12.98
N ILE A 34 8.39 10.39 12.89
CA ILE A 34 7.67 10.54 11.62
C ILE A 34 7.61 12.02 11.31
N TRP A 35 8.08 12.39 10.13
CA TRP A 35 7.98 13.75 9.62
C TRP A 35 7.35 13.74 8.22
N HIS A 36 6.51 14.74 7.96
CA HIS A 36 5.97 15.02 6.64
C HIS A 36 7.01 15.78 5.82
N ASN A 37 7.16 15.45 4.53
CA ASN A 37 8.08 16.17 3.65
C ASN A 37 7.34 17.18 2.77
N GLU A 38 7.81 18.42 2.77
CA GLU A 38 7.42 19.45 1.81
C GLU A 38 8.67 20.07 1.15
N PRO A 39 8.64 20.52 -0.12
CA PRO A 39 7.56 20.45 -1.11
C PRO A 39 7.69 19.28 -2.10
N ARG A 40 8.76 18.48 -2.03
CA ARG A 40 8.98 17.32 -2.92
C ARG A 40 9.21 16.04 -2.10
N ARG A 41 8.35 15.07 -2.43
CA ARG A 41 8.14 13.73 -1.83
C ARG A 41 9.40 12.89 -1.81
N PRO A 42 9.44 11.79 -1.03
CA PRO A 42 8.38 10.91 -0.45
C PRO A 42 7.44 11.51 0.61
N ASP A 43 6.22 10.97 0.78
CA ASP A 43 5.14 11.57 1.61
C ASP A 43 5.52 11.74 3.10
N VAL A 44 6.22 10.75 3.65
CA VAL A 44 6.69 10.73 5.04
C VAL A 44 8.09 10.14 5.11
N SER A 45 8.79 10.47 6.17
CA SER A 45 10.10 9.89 6.47
C SER A 45 10.17 9.43 7.91
N CYS A 46 11.02 8.44 8.14
CA CYS A 46 11.32 7.90 9.45
C CYS A 46 12.77 7.43 9.58
N TYR A 47 13.17 7.04 10.78
CA TYR A 47 14.41 6.30 10.99
C TYR A 47 14.13 4.79 11.01
N TYR A 48 14.83 4.08 10.13
CA TYR A 48 14.93 2.62 10.10
C TYR A 48 16.36 2.25 10.45
N ASP A 49 16.55 1.55 11.58
CA ASP A 49 17.88 1.13 12.04
C ASP A 49 18.92 2.27 12.02
N HIS A 50 18.53 3.42 12.61
CA HIS A 50 19.32 4.65 12.67
C HIS A 50 19.62 5.35 11.34
N GLN A 51 19.10 4.84 10.22
CA GLN A 51 19.22 5.46 8.90
C GLN A 51 17.90 6.10 8.48
N LYS A 52 17.98 7.20 7.72
CA LYS A 52 16.79 7.80 7.12
C LYS A 52 16.18 6.80 6.12
N LEU A 53 14.89 6.59 6.26
CA LEU A 53 14.06 5.85 5.33
C LEU A 53 12.84 6.68 5.02
N ASP A 54 12.53 6.77 3.74
CA ASP A 54 11.33 7.44 3.32
C ASP A 54 10.23 6.47 2.89
N LEU A 55 8.99 6.89 3.13
CA LEU A 55 7.79 6.13 2.81
C LEU A 55 6.92 6.95 1.84
N GLU A 56 6.61 6.37 0.68
CA GLU A 56 5.48 6.80 -0.14
C GLU A 56 4.25 6.03 0.33
N ILE A 57 3.17 6.74 0.60
CA ILE A 57 1.92 6.14 1.04
C ILE A 57 0.93 6.10 -0.13
N ALA A 58 0.22 4.98 -0.23
CA ALA A 58 -0.91 4.84 -1.11
C ALA A 58 -2.05 4.15 -0.39
N HIS A 59 -3.27 4.41 -0.82
CA HIS A 59 -4.46 3.76 -0.32
C HIS A 59 -5.11 3.00 -1.47
N LEU A 60 -5.49 1.75 -1.21
CA LEU A 60 -6.13 0.88 -2.19
C LEU A 60 -7.64 0.95 -2.00
N TYR A 61 -8.34 1.54 -2.97
CA TYR A 61 -9.79 1.72 -2.96
C TYR A 61 -10.48 0.83 -4.01
N GLY A 62 -11.69 0.38 -3.72
CA GLY A 62 -12.54 -0.37 -4.65
C GLY A 62 -13.70 0.43 -5.23
N SER A 63 -13.99 1.63 -4.71
CA SER A 63 -15.03 2.52 -5.26
C SER A 63 -14.75 4.00 -4.96
N GLU A 64 -15.42 4.88 -5.70
CA GLU A 64 -15.35 6.33 -5.46
C GLU A 64 -15.97 6.73 -4.12
N ALA A 65 -17.11 6.15 -3.76
CA ALA A 65 -17.79 6.45 -2.51
C ALA A 65 -16.89 6.13 -1.30
N GLU A 66 -16.21 4.98 -1.33
CA GLU A 66 -15.22 4.60 -0.32
C GLU A 66 -14.04 5.57 -0.31
N ALA A 67 -13.47 5.87 -1.48
CA ALA A 67 -12.33 6.76 -1.58
C ALA A 67 -12.65 8.18 -1.06
N MET A 68 -13.80 8.74 -1.41
CA MET A 68 -14.25 10.05 -0.93
C MET A 68 -14.55 10.04 0.57
N HIS A 69 -15.21 8.99 1.06
CA HIS A 69 -15.52 8.84 2.49
C HIS A 69 -14.23 8.81 3.33
N ILE A 70 -13.21 8.10 2.86
CA ILE A 70 -11.93 8.00 3.56
C ILE A 70 -11.10 9.28 3.42
N LEU A 71 -11.09 9.89 2.23
CA LEU A 71 -10.28 11.08 1.96
C LEU A 71 -10.89 12.38 2.49
N GLY A 72 -12.17 12.41 2.88
CA GLY A 72 -12.86 13.61 3.34
C GLY A 72 -13.08 14.68 2.24
N ARG A 73 -12.78 14.36 0.97
CA ARG A 73 -12.74 15.33 -0.13
C ARG A 73 -13.03 14.72 -1.50
N GLU A 74 -13.14 15.57 -2.51
CA GLU A 74 -13.25 15.16 -3.91
C GLU A 74 -11.99 14.45 -4.42
N LEU A 75 -12.20 13.47 -5.29
CA LEU A 75 -11.14 12.69 -5.91
C LEU A 75 -10.43 13.50 -6.99
N SER A 76 -9.15 13.16 -7.22
CA SER A 76 -8.48 13.69 -8.40
C SER A 76 -9.14 13.13 -9.68
N PRO A 77 -9.15 13.88 -10.80
CA PRO A 77 -9.70 13.38 -12.07
C PRO A 77 -9.04 12.08 -12.56
N HIS A 78 -7.79 11.82 -12.14
CA HIS A 78 -7.12 10.57 -12.43
C HIS A 78 -7.69 9.42 -11.60
N THR A 79 -7.75 9.58 -10.27
CA THR A 79 -8.31 8.58 -9.34
C THR A 79 -9.76 8.24 -9.67
N HIS A 80 -10.58 9.25 -10.00
CA HIS A 80 -11.96 9.05 -10.43
C HIS A 80 -12.04 8.18 -11.70
N ARG A 81 -11.23 8.48 -12.74
CA ARG A 81 -11.20 7.66 -13.97
C ARG A 81 -10.77 6.22 -13.71
N GLU A 82 -9.77 6.00 -12.86
CA GLU A 82 -9.32 4.64 -12.51
C GLU A 82 -10.44 3.84 -11.82
N LEU A 83 -11.15 4.46 -10.88
CA LEU A 83 -12.26 3.80 -10.17
C LEU A 83 -13.47 3.53 -11.08
N LEU A 84 -13.81 4.44 -12.00
CA LEU A 84 -14.82 4.17 -13.02
C LEU A 84 -14.45 2.98 -13.92
N GLN A 85 -13.19 2.90 -14.36
CA GLN A 85 -12.72 1.76 -15.16
C GLN A 85 -12.80 0.47 -14.36
N LEU A 86 -12.40 0.51 -13.09
CA LEU A 86 -12.46 -0.62 -12.18
C LEU A 86 -13.88 -1.17 -12.00
N MET A 87 -14.86 -0.28 -11.85
CA MET A 87 -16.28 -0.66 -11.69
C MET A 87 -16.86 -1.36 -12.92
N ARG A 88 -16.26 -1.18 -14.10
CA ARG A 88 -16.66 -1.88 -15.34
C ARG A 88 -16.08 -3.29 -15.44
N MET A 89 -15.16 -3.66 -14.56
CA MET A 89 -14.56 -5.00 -14.53
C MET A 89 -15.41 -5.96 -13.69
N PRO A 90 -15.33 -7.28 -13.99
CA PRO A 90 -15.87 -8.33 -13.10
C PRO A 90 -15.29 -8.19 -11.69
N ALA A 91 -16.11 -8.44 -10.67
CA ALA A 91 -15.76 -8.18 -9.26
C ALA A 91 -14.46 -8.90 -8.85
N GLU A 92 -14.29 -10.15 -9.28
CA GLU A 92 -13.13 -11.00 -9.04
C GLU A 92 -11.82 -10.48 -9.68
N ALA A 93 -11.93 -9.63 -10.71
CA ALA A 93 -10.77 -9.04 -11.37
C ALA A 93 -10.36 -7.69 -10.75
N ARG A 94 -11.24 -7.05 -9.96
CA ARG A 94 -11.03 -5.68 -9.49
C ARG A 94 -9.83 -5.54 -8.56
N LEU A 95 -9.66 -6.44 -7.58
CA LEU A 95 -8.52 -6.37 -6.66
C LEU A 95 -7.18 -6.32 -7.42
N VAL A 96 -6.99 -7.25 -8.34
CA VAL A 96 -5.74 -7.35 -9.14
C VAL A 96 -5.56 -6.12 -10.01
N ALA A 97 -6.63 -5.67 -10.67
CA ALA A 97 -6.58 -4.49 -11.54
C ALA A 97 -6.24 -3.21 -10.74
N ALA A 98 -6.87 -3.01 -9.59
CA ALA A 98 -6.64 -1.86 -8.72
C ALA A 98 -5.19 -1.83 -8.20
N LEU A 99 -4.69 -2.97 -7.69
CA LEU A 99 -3.30 -3.07 -7.25
C LEU A 99 -2.31 -2.81 -8.39
N ASN A 100 -2.52 -3.40 -9.57
CA ASN A 100 -1.63 -3.18 -10.71
C ASN A 100 -1.64 -1.73 -11.21
N SER A 101 -2.80 -1.08 -11.28
CA SER A 101 -2.90 0.35 -11.65
C SER A 101 -2.15 1.23 -10.66
N LEU A 102 -2.34 0.98 -9.37
CA LEU A 102 -1.66 1.71 -8.30
C LEU A 102 -0.15 1.53 -8.37
N LEU A 103 0.33 0.29 -8.52
CA LEU A 103 1.75 -0.01 -8.65
C LEU A 103 2.37 0.66 -9.89
N ALA A 104 1.68 0.63 -11.03
CA ALA A 104 2.12 1.29 -12.25
C ALA A 104 2.25 2.81 -12.06
N SER A 105 1.20 3.47 -11.54
CA SER A 105 1.18 4.92 -11.29
C SER A 105 2.28 5.35 -10.30
N LYS A 106 2.57 4.52 -9.30
CA LYS A 106 3.62 4.79 -8.30
C LYS A 106 5.03 4.53 -8.84
N ALA A 107 5.21 3.56 -9.73
CA ALA A 107 6.51 3.26 -10.35
C ALA A 107 7.04 4.41 -11.23
N GLU A 108 6.15 5.23 -11.79
CA GLU A 108 6.52 6.40 -12.59
C GLU A 108 7.08 7.57 -11.77
N LYS A 109 6.96 7.52 -10.43
CA LYS A 109 7.45 8.59 -9.55
C LYS A 109 8.97 8.67 -9.53
N ARG A 110 9.48 9.86 -9.20
CA ARG A 110 10.90 10.17 -9.01
C ARG A 110 11.04 10.97 -7.73
N TYR A 111 12.06 10.63 -6.95
CA TYR A 111 12.31 11.19 -5.64
C TYR A 111 13.78 11.59 -5.53
N ASP A 112 14.06 12.64 -4.77
CA ASP A 112 15.40 12.98 -4.32
C ASP A 112 15.67 12.29 -2.97
N SER A 113 15.74 10.96 -3.02
CA SER A 113 15.92 10.10 -1.86
C SER A 113 16.64 8.83 -2.25
N GLU A 114 17.56 8.40 -1.39
CA GLU A 114 18.33 7.17 -1.58
C GLU A 114 17.52 5.92 -1.24
N ARG A 115 16.51 6.03 -0.35
CA ARG A 115 15.78 4.89 0.20
C ARG A 115 14.30 5.23 0.34
N VAL A 116 13.50 4.69 -0.59
CA VAL A 116 12.05 4.85 -0.58
C VAL A 116 11.36 3.49 -0.52
N TRP A 117 10.46 3.30 0.44
CA TRP A 117 9.55 2.16 0.46
C TRP A 117 8.13 2.64 0.10
N LEU A 118 7.41 1.82 -0.67
CA LEU A 118 5.98 2.03 -0.92
C LEU A 118 5.17 1.26 0.12
N VAL A 119 4.28 1.96 0.82
CA VAL A 119 3.33 1.37 1.76
C VAL A 119 1.92 1.61 1.22
N ILE A 120 1.23 0.51 0.92
CA ILE A 120 -0.14 0.51 0.44
C ILE A 120 -1.04 0.11 1.60
N ARG A 121 -1.94 0.99 2.03
CA ARG A 121 -2.97 0.66 3.03
C ARG A 121 -4.21 0.19 2.31
N ASN A 122 -4.67 -1.02 2.63
CA ASN A 122 -5.92 -1.51 2.07
C ASN A 122 -7.10 -0.80 2.73
N ALA A 123 -7.80 0.01 1.94
CA ALA A 123 -9.00 0.72 2.39
C ALA A 123 -10.28 -0.06 2.09
N ASN A 124 -10.21 -1.12 1.28
CA ASN A 124 -11.38 -1.89 0.88
C ASN A 124 -11.61 -3.11 1.79
N PRO A 125 -12.71 -3.17 2.56
CA PRO A 125 -12.95 -4.25 3.50
C PRO A 125 -13.31 -5.58 2.82
N LEU A 126 -13.69 -5.58 1.54
CA LEU A 126 -14.01 -6.80 0.79
C LEU A 126 -12.77 -7.46 0.19
N TRP A 127 -11.63 -6.78 0.17
CA TRP A 127 -10.38 -7.33 -0.36
C TRP A 127 -9.51 -7.81 0.78
N THR A 128 -9.54 -9.10 1.04
CA THR A 128 -8.79 -9.71 2.14
C THR A 128 -7.33 -9.89 1.78
N LYS A 129 -6.48 -9.97 2.82
CA LYS A 129 -5.07 -10.32 2.63
C LYS A 129 -4.90 -11.69 1.97
N GLU A 130 -5.77 -12.65 2.27
CA GLU A 130 -5.78 -13.99 1.71
C GLU A 130 -6.05 -13.97 0.20
N GLU A 131 -6.97 -13.13 -0.27
CA GLU A 131 -7.22 -12.92 -1.70
C GLU A 131 -6.02 -12.25 -2.38
N MET A 132 -5.41 -11.26 -1.74
CA MET A 132 -4.18 -10.63 -2.26
C MET A 132 -3.04 -11.65 -2.40
N LEU A 133 -2.89 -12.54 -1.43
CA LEU A 133 -1.93 -13.64 -1.48
C LEU A 133 -2.23 -14.63 -2.61
N ALA A 134 -3.48 -15.04 -2.77
CA ALA A 134 -3.91 -15.95 -3.82
C ALA A 134 -3.69 -15.37 -5.22
N HIS A 135 -3.81 -14.05 -5.36
CA HIS A 135 -3.58 -13.34 -6.61
C HIS A 135 -2.19 -12.74 -6.77
N PHE A 136 -1.29 -12.95 -5.79
CA PHE A 136 0.07 -12.43 -5.83
C PHE A 136 0.82 -12.73 -7.15
N PRO A 137 0.73 -13.95 -7.75
CA PRO A 137 1.39 -14.24 -9.02
C PRO A 137 0.90 -13.41 -10.21
N LYS A 138 -0.26 -12.75 -10.09
CA LYS A 138 -0.86 -11.88 -11.12
C LYS A 138 -0.50 -10.40 -10.93
N LEU A 139 0.23 -10.07 -9.86
CA LEU A 139 0.67 -8.70 -9.60
C LEU A 139 1.89 -8.37 -10.43
N HIS A 140 1.84 -7.23 -11.11
CA HIS A 140 2.89 -6.75 -11.99
C HIS A 140 3.48 -5.47 -11.41
N LEU A 141 4.61 -5.61 -10.73
CA LEU A 141 5.46 -4.46 -10.41
C LEU A 141 6.34 -4.15 -11.63
N PRO A 142 6.29 -2.93 -12.21
CA PRO A 142 7.16 -2.57 -13.32
C PRO A 142 8.64 -2.78 -12.96
N LYS A 143 9.48 -3.25 -13.89
CA LYS A 143 10.90 -3.54 -13.62
C LYS A 143 11.70 -2.32 -13.15
N THR A 144 11.30 -1.14 -13.62
CA THR A 144 11.93 0.14 -13.24
C THR A 144 10.97 0.89 -12.34
N HIS A 145 11.34 1.05 -11.08
CA HIS A 145 10.59 1.78 -10.05
C HIS A 145 11.57 2.31 -8.98
N PRO A 146 11.20 3.35 -8.22
CA PRO A 146 12.09 3.96 -7.23
C PRO A 146 12.12 3.23 -5.87
N PHE A 147 11.32 2.17 -5.70
CA PHE A 147 11.08 1.57 -4.39
C PHE A 147 12.08 0.44 -4.07
N GLU A 148 12.76 0.53 -2.93
CA GLU A 148 13.57 -0.56 -2.38
C GLU A 148 12.68 -1.72 -1.90
N GLN A 149 11.50 -1.39 -1.35
CA GLN A 149 10.51 -2.34 -0.86
C GLN A 149 9.09 -1.86 -1.13
N VAL A 150 8.16 -2.80 -1.31
CA VAL A 150 6.73 -2.54 -1.48
C VAL A 150 5.97 -3.43 -0.49
N TRP A 151 5.14 -2.79 0.33
CA TRP A 151 4.39 -3.44 1.40
C TRP A 151 2.90 -3.10 1.31
N VAL A 152 2.07 -4.04 1.72
CA VAL A 152 0.62 -3.84 1.90
C VAL A 152 0.27 -4.07 3.36
N ILE A 153 -0.47 -3.12 3.95
CA ILE A 153 -1.22 -3.31 5.18
C ILE A 153 -2.55 -3.95 4.78
N GLY A 154 -2.83 -5.14 5.31
CA GLY A 154 -3.92 -6.01 4.82
C GLY A 154 -5.33 -5.43 4.99
N ASP A 155 -5.51 -4.47 5.88
CA ASP A 155 -6.76 -3.72 6.06
C ASP A 155 -6.47 -2.31 6.59
N MET A 156 -7.53 -1.56 6.82
CA MET A 156 -7.43 -0.17 7.22
C MET A 156 -6.88 -0.05 8.65
N GLN A 157 -7.16 -0.97 9.58
CA GLN A 157 -6.71 -0.89 10.98
C GLN A 157 -5.33 -1.54 11.21
N GLY A 158 -4.86 -2.35 10.27
CA GLY A 158 -3.64 -3.16 10.36
C GLY A 158 -3.82 -4.52 11.02
N GLU A 159 -5.05 -5.01 11.20
CA GLU A 159 -5.35 -6.23 11.97
C GLU A 159 -4.92 -7.51 11.25
N SER A 160 -5.11 -7.54 9.93
CA SER A 160 -4.68 -8.58 8.99
C SER A 160 -3.15 -8.60 8.81
N GLY A 161 -2.46 -7.59 9.35
CA GLY A 161 -1.01 -7.47 9.35
C GLY A 161 -0.40 -7.09 8.00
N LEU A 162 0.89 -7.40 7.82
CA LEU A 162 1.66 -6.98 6.64
C LEU A 162 1.83 -8.09 5.60
N LEU A 163 1.83 -7.68 4.34
CA LEU A 163 2.20 -8.46 3.17
C LEU A 163 3.35 -7.74 2.45
N ALA A 164 4.46 -8.44 2.19
CA ALA A 164 5.50 -7.93 1.29
C ALA A 164 5.09 -8.23 -0.15
N LEU A 165 5.19 -7.25 -1.05
CA LEU A 165 5.06 -7.46 -2.49
C LEU A 165 6.40 -7.43 -3.21
N TYR A 166 7.35 -6.67 -2.68
CA TYR A 166 8.70 -6.58 -3.20
C TYR A 166 9.66 -6.23 -2.05
N PRO A 167 10.89 -6.74 -2.05
CA PRO A 167 11.47 -7.69 -3.01
C PRO A 167 11.06 -9.16 -2.78
N PRO A 168 11.26 -10.05 -3.77
CA PRO A 168 10.83 -11.45 -3.74
C PRO A 168 11.25 -12.23 -2.49
N ARG A 169 12.38 -11.87 -1.88
CA ARG A 169 12.93 -12.51 -0.67
C ARG A 169 12.05 -12.40 0.58
N HIS A 170 11.17 -11.40 0.64
CA HIS A 170 10.24 -11.19 1.76
C HIS A 170 8.85 -11.76 1.48
N LEU A 171 8.66 -12.39 0.31
CA LEU A 171 7.38 -12.94 -0.08
C LEU A 171 6.98 -14.09 0.86
N PRO A 172 5.69 -14.16 1.22
CA PRO A 172 5.17 -15.30 1.94
C PRO A 172 5.43 -16.57 1.12
N LYS A 173 6.08 -17.54 1.75
CA LYS A 173 6.20 -18.88 1.16
C LYS A 173 4.79 -19.41 0.97
N GLN A 174 4.40 -19.72 -0.26
CA GLN A 174 3.13 -20.38 -0.53
C GLN A 174 3.09 -21.66 0.31
N GLN A 175 2.18 -21.72 1.30
CA GLN A 175 1.89 -22.99 1.96
C GLN A 175 1.15 -23.84 0.96
N THR A 176 1.89 -24.69 0.24
CA THR A 176 1.29 -25.82 -0.45
C THR A 176 0.66 -26.70 0.63
N LYS A 177 -0.65 -26.60 0.83
CA LYS A 177 -1.37 -27.65 1.57
C LYS A 177 -1.09 -28.96 0.81
N PRO A 178 -0.56 -30.00 1.46
CA PRO A 178 -0.46 -31.29 0.80
C PRO A 178 -1.87 -31.72 0.42
N TYR A 179 -2.06 -32.00 -0.87
CA TYR A 179 -3.25 -32.62 -1.41
C TYR A 179 -3.43 -33.98 -0.71
N ARG A 180 -4.37 -34.07 0.25
CA ARG A 180 -4.81 -35.37 0.77
C ARG A 180 -5.67 -36.02 -0.31
N LYS A 181 -5.11 -37.04 -0.98
CA LYS A 181 -5.93 -38.11 -1.55
C LYS A 181 -6.32 -39.00 -0.39
N ASP A 182 -7.53 -38.82 0.12
CA ASP A 182 -8.17 -39.84 0.93
C ASP A 182 -9.00 -40.71 -0.04
N PHE A 183 -8.78 -42.03 0.06
CA PHE A 183 -9.36 -43.12 -0.72
C PHE A 183 -10.80 -43.39 -0.30
#